data_AF-A0A7J3DPC6-F1
#
_entry.id   AF-A0A7J3DPC6-F1
#
_cell.length_a   1.000
_cell.length_b   1.000
_cell.length_c   1.000
_cell.angle_alpha   90.00
_cell.angle_beta   90.00
_cell.angle_gamma   90.00
#
_symmetry.space_group_name_H-M   'P 1'
#
loop_
_entity.id
_entity.type
_entity.pdbx_description
1 polymer ?
#
loop_
_entity_poly.entity_id
_entity_poly.type
_entity_poly.pdbx_seq_one_letter_code
_entity_poly.pdbx_strand_id
1 'polypeptide(L)'
;MNRQELKNKLNRCCDIMRDDGLVPLQYVEQLSWLLFLKLFDDWEQQQRILKPNYQSLFEEKYQWRNWANRLTGEKLKEFVERELIPYLSNLSGTLQKAKIASIFREIKNHMKSSYNLAEVIEIINGIDFTNTEDTHILSIAYEELLMFTVGQGGGAGEFYTPRPIIRLMVKII
;
A
#
# COMPACT_ATOMS: atom_id res chain seq x y z
N MET A 1 -2.59 9.50 16.43
CA MET A 1 -2.82 10.26 15.17
C MET A 1 -4.31 10.52 15.04
N ASN A 2 -4.75 11.72 14.67
CA ASN A 2 -6.18 12.01 14.48
C ASN A 2 -6.59 11.92 12.99
N ARG A 3 -7.90 11.85 12.70
CA ARG A 3 -8.45 11.73 11.34
C ARG A 3 -7.91 12.80 10.37
N GLN A 4 -7.80 14.04 10.85
CA GLN A 4 -7.36 15.16 10.02
C GLN A 4 -5.88 15.02 9.63
N GLU A 5 -5.04 14.57 10.56
CA GLU A 5 -3.61 14.34 10.33
C GLU A 5 -3.39 13.23 9.29
N LEU A 6 -4.14 12.12 9.39
CA LEU A 6 -4.10 11.06 8.39
C LEU A 6 -4.51 11.57 7.01
N LYS A 7 -5.63 12.29 6.93
CA LYS A 7 -6.11 12.88 5.68
C LYS A 7 -5.06 13.81 5.06
N ASN A 8 -4.41 14.63 5.87
CA ASN A 8 -3.35 15.53 5.41
C ASN A 8 -2.15 14.75 4.85
N LYS A 9 -1.72 13.67 5.52
CA LYS A 9 -0.65 12.79 5.01
C LYS A 9 -1.02 12.15 3.67
N LEU A 10 -2.25 11.62 3.55
CA LEU A 10 -2.72 11.01 2.30
C LEU A 10 -2.82 12.03 1.16
N ASN A 11 -3.36 13.23 1.44
CA ASN A 11 -3.39 14.32 0.47
C ASN A 11 -1.99 14.72 0.01
N ARG A 12 -1.04 14.80 0.94
CA ARG A 12 0.36 15.11 0.62
C ARG A 12 0.95 14.08 -0.33
N CYS A 13 0.71 12.79 -0.11
CA CYS A 13 1.14 11.76 -1.05
C CYS A 13 0.50 11.93 -2.43
N CYS A 14 -0.81 12.22 -2.50
CA CYS A 14 -1.49 12.48 -3.77
C CYS A 14 -0.90 13.69 -4.51
N ASP A 15 -0.52 14.76 -3.79
CA ASP A 15 0.11 15.94 -4.38
C ASP A 15 1.49 15.60 -4.96
N ILE A 16 2.32 14.85 -4.22
CA ILE A 16 3.63 14.37 -4.72
C ILE A 16 3.45 13.50 -5.98
N MET A 17 2.47 12.59 -5.98
CA MET A 17 2.16 11.76 -7.14
C MET A 17 1.69 12.58 -8.34
N ARG A 18 0.89 13.62 -8.10
CA ARG A 18 0.44 14.55 -9.15
C ARG A 18 1.62 15.31 -9.75
N ASP A 19 2.54 15.79 -8.92
CA ASP A 19 3.76 16.48 -9.36
C ASP A 19 4.70 15.54 -10.14
N ASP A 20 4.68 14.24 -9.83
CA ASP A 20 5.36 13.19 -10.59
C ASP A 20 4.66 12.81 -11.93
N GLY A 21 3.49 13.42 -12.19
CA GLY A 21 2.73 13.28 -13.42
C GLY A 21 1.76 12.11 -13.47
N LEU A 22 1.38 11.54 -12.31
CA LEU A 22 0.38 10.48 -12.23
C LEU A 22 -1.02 11.06 -12.41
N VAL A 23 -1.87 10.34 -13.16
CA VAL A 23 -3.30 10.66 -13.25
C VAL A 23 -4.06 10.14 -12.03
N PRO A 24 -5.29 10.64 -11.79
CA PRO A 24 -6.11 10.20 -10.68
C PRO A 24 -6.16 8.71 -10.35
N LEU A 25 -6.45 7.91 -11.36
CA LEU A 25 -6.54 6.47 -11.15
C LEU A 25 -5.21 5.85 -10.69
N GLN A 26 -4.09 6.40 -11.16
CA GLN A 26 -2.74 5.91 -10.83
C GLN A 26 -2.34 6.24 -9.40
N TYR A 27 -2.69 7.42 -8.86
CA TYR A 27 -2.41 7.69 -7.44
C TYR A 27 -3.20 6.75 -6.52
N VAL A 28 -4.43 6.38 -6.89
CA VAL A 28 -5.26 5.47 -6.07
C VAL A 28 -4.65 4.09 -6.08
N GLU A 29 -4.28 3.58 -7.24
CA GLU A 29 -3.62 2.29 -7.37
C GLU A 29 -2.29 2.28 -6.61
N GLN A 30 -1.45 3.30 -6.81
CA GLN A 30 -0.13 3.44 -6.18
C GLN A 30 -0.24 3.47 -4.66
N LEU A 31 -1.13 4.30 -4.11
CA LEU A 31 -1.36 4.39 -2.67
C LEU A 31 -1.94 3.09 -2.11
N SER A 32 -2.87 2.46 -2.83
CA SER A 32 -3.56 1.26 -2.33
C SER A 32 -2.57 0.13 -2.04
N TRP A 33 -1.65 -0.17 -2.95
CA TRP A 33 -0.71 -1.27 -2.75
C TRP A 33 0.38 -0.95 -1.71
N LEU A 34 0.83 0.31 -1.64
CA LEU A 34 1.79 0.75 -0.62
C LEU A 34 1.18 0.67 0.79
N LEU A 35 -0.03 1.19 0.95
CA LEU A 35 -0.78 1.10 2.21
C LEU A 35 -1.00 -0.36 2.59
N PHE A 36 -1.43 -1.20 1.64
CA PHE A 36 -1.61 -2.63 1.89
C PHE A 36 -0.35 -3.28 2.47
N LEU A 37 0.84 -3.04 1.89
CA LEU A 37 2.08 -3.63 2.39
C LEU A 37 2.45 -3.14 3.79
N LYS A 38 2.30 -1.83 4.07
CA LYS A 38 2.55 -1.26 5.40
C LYS A 38 1.62 -1.88 6.45
N LEU A 39 0.33 -1.90 6.15
CA LEU A 39 -0.71 -2.44 7.03
C LEU A 39 -0.53 -3.93 7.28
N PHE A 40 -0.19 -4.67 6.22
CA PHE A 40 0.08 -6.09 6.33
C PHE A 40 1.28 -6.35 7.25
N ASP A 41 2.36 -5.57 7.12
CA ASP A 41 3.54 -5.69 7.96
C ASP A 41 3.21 -5.39 9.43
N ASP A 42 2.49 -4.30 9.71
CA ASP A 42 2.07 -3.93 11.07
C ASP A 42 1.21 -5.03 11.71
N TRP A 43 0.20 -5.53 10.98
CA TRP A 43 -0.62 -6.64 11.42
C TRP A 43 0.22 -7.91 11.68
N GLU A 44 1.17 -8.22 10.81
CA GLU A 44 2.07 -9.37 10.97
C GLU A 44 2.93 -9.23 12.24
N GLN A 45 3.41 -8.03 12.55
CA GLN A 45 4.15 -7.76 13.79
C GLN A 45 3.27 -8.02 15.03
N GLN A 46 2.01 -7.55 15.02
CA GLN A 46 1.07 -7.83 16.11
C GLN A 46 0.80 -9.33 16.26
N GLN A 47 0.62 -10.06 15.15
CA GLN A 47 0.44 -11.51 15.21
C GLN A 47 1.67 -12.23 15.78
N ARG A 48 2.89 -11.78 15.48
CA ARG A 48 4.13 -12.36 16.05
C ARG A 48 4.23 -12.16 17.56
N ILE A 49 3.71 -11.04 18.10
CA ILE A 49 3.64 -10.81 19.54
C ILE A 49 2.64 -11.77 20.20
N LEU A 50 1.46 -11.94 19.58
CA LEU A 50 0.39 -12.79 20.12
C LEU A 50 0.66 -14.30 19.93
N LYS A 51 1.41 -14.67 18.89
CA LYS A 51 1.68 -16.06 18.49
C LYS A 51 3.17 -16.23 18.23
N PRO A 52 3.95 -16.75 19.19
CA PRO A 52 5.40 -16.90 19.08
C PRO A 52 5.87 -17.72 17.86
N ASN A 53 5.02 -18.65 17.38
CA ASN A 53 5.31 -19.52 16.23
C ASN A 53 4.70 -19.00 14.91
N TYR A 54 4.27 -17.74 14.85
CA TYR A 54 3.73 -17.16 13.62
C TYR A 54 4.80 -17.13 12.52
N GLN A 55 4.49 -17.70 11.36
CA GLN A 55 5.35 -17.64 10.18
C GLN A 55 4.90 -16.52 9.25
N SER A 56 5.82 -15.61 8.94
CA SER A 56 5.60 -14.53 8.00
C SER A 56 5.16 -15.04 6.63
N LEU A 57 4.23 -14.31 6.02
CA LEU A 57 3.73 -14.67 4.69
C LEU A 57 4.76 -14.35 3.61
N PHE A 58 5.46 -13.23 3.79
CA PHE A 58 6.56 -12.77 2.93
C PHE A 58 7.92 -13.14 3.52
N GLU A 59 8.88 -13.45 2.66
CA GLU A 59 10.29 -13.56 3.05
C GLU A 59 10.79 -12.25 3.63
N GLU A 60 11.77 -12.34 4.53
CA GLU A 60 12.27 -11.22 5.32
C GLU A 60 12.61 -9.99 4.45
N LYS A 61 13.35 -10.17 3.35
CA LYS A 61 13.73 -9.04 2.47
C LYS A 61 12.56 -8.28 1.83
N TYR A 62 11.37 -8.89 1.72
CA TYR A 62 10.20 -8.27 1.09
C TYR A 62 9.19 -7.70 2.10
N GLN A 63 9.43 -7.91 3.40
CA GLN A 63 8.64 -7.30 4.46
C GLN A 63 8.87 -5.79 4.50
N TRP A 64 7.82 -4.99 4.61
CA TRP A 64 7.88 -3.52 4.53
C TRP A 64 9.00 -2.94 5.40
N ARG A 65 9.09 -3.40 6.65
CA ARG A 65 10.09 -2.97 7.65
C ARG A 65 11.56 -3.14 7.21
N ASN A 66 11.82 -4.05 6.26
CA ASN A 66 13.18 -4.40 5.85
C ASN A 66 13.69 -3.62 4.64
N TRP A 67 12.83 -2.92 3.91
CA TRP A 67 13.24 -2.14 2.74
C TRP A 67 12.78 -0.68 2.76
N ALA A 68 11.60 -0.37 3.31
CA ALA A 68 10.97 0.94 3.21
C ALA A 68 11.82 2.11 3.76
N ASN A 69 12.60 1.86 4.82
CA ASN A 69 13.51 2.87 5.41
C ASN A 69 14.99 2.61 5.10
N ARG A 70 15.32 1.55 4.37
CA ARG A 70 16.71 1.13 4.12
C ARG A 70 17.15 1.42 2.69
N LEU A 71 16.23 1.39 1.73
CA LEU A 71 16.50 1.68 0.34
C LEU A 71 15.99 3.07 0.00
N THR A 72 16.76 3.80 -0.80
CA THR A 72 16.40 5.15 -1.27
C THR A 72 16.86 5.34 -2.72
N GLY A 73 16.32 6.38 -3.38
CA GLY A 73 16.69 6.74 -4.75
C GLY A 73 16.48 5.59 -5.73
N GLU A 74 17.32 5.52 -6.76
CA GLU A 74 17.16 4.52 -7.85
C GLU A 74 17.16 3.08 -7.35
N LYS A 75 17.91 2.76 -6.29
CA LYS A 75 17.94 1.40 -5.71
C LYS A 75 16.58 0.98 -5.17
N LEU A 76 15.85 1.91 -4.55
CA LEU A 76 14.49 1.63 -4.06
C LEU A 76 13.55 1.35 -5.22
N LYS A 77 13.59 2.19 -6.27
CA LYS A 77 12.76 2.02 -7.45
C LYS A 77 13.05 0.70 -8.16
N GLU A 78 14.33 0.38 -8.37
CA GLU A 78 14.75 -0.87 -8.98
C GLU A 78 14.31 -2.08 -8.16
N PHE A 79 14.48 -2.05 -6.84
CA PHE A 79 14.00 -3.10 -5.94
C PHE A 79 12.48 -3.29 -6.05
N VAL A 80 11.71 -2.20 -6.02
CA VAL A 80 10.24 -2.27 -6.13
C VAL A 80 9.82 -2.91 -7.45
N GLU A 81 10.40 -2.47 -8.56
CA GLU A 81 10.00 -2.87 -9.92
C GLU A 81 10.53 -4.25 -10.33
N ARG A 82 11.77 -4.58 -9.97
CA ARG A 82 12.46 -5.79 -10.44
C ARG A 82 12.46 -6.94 -9.45
N GLU A 83 12.22 -6.66 -8.16
CA GLU A 83 12.25 -7.70 -7.14
C GLU A 83 10.91 -7.83 -6.40
N LEU A 84 10.42 -6.75 -5.78
CA LEU A 84 9.26 -6.80 -4.89
C LEU A 84 7.97 -7.17 -5.63
N ILE A 85 7.58 -6.41 -6.66
CA ILE A 85 6.35 -6.67 -7.42
C ILE A 85 6.42 -8.06 -8.11
N PRO A 86 7.53 -8.46 -8.77
CA PRO A 86 7.69 -9.81 -9.30
C PRO A 86 7.60 -10.91 -8.24
N TYR A 87 8.15 -10.70 -7.05
CA TYR A 87 8.01 -11.66 -5.94
C TYR A 87 6.55 -11.82 -5.53
N LEU A 88 5.86 -10.71 -5.25
CA LEU A 88 4.49 -10.71 -4.77
C LEU A 88 3.53 -11.33 -5.80
N SER A 89 3.71 -11.05 -7.09
CA SER A 89 2.90 -11.59 -8.19
C SER A 89 3.07 -13.11 -8.44
N ASN A 90 4.16 -13.70 -7.92
CA ASN A 90 4.49 -15.13 -8.05
C ASN A 90 4.32 -15.93 -6.75
N LEU A 91 3.72 -15.35 -5.71
CA LEU A 91 3.43 -16.07 -4.47
C LEU A 91 2.51 -17.29 -4.73
N SER A 92 2.85 -18.42 -4.10
CA SER A 92 2.13 -19.68 -4.25
C SER A 92 2.06 -20.45 -2.92
N GLY A 93 1.33 -21.57 -2.90
CA GLY A 93 1.13 -22.41 -1.72
C GLY A 93 -0.23 -22.19 -1.07
N THR A 94 -0.35 -21.22 -0.17
CA THR A 94 -1.60 -21.00 0.57
C THR A 94 -2.63 -20.20 -0.24
N LEU A 95 -3.92 -20.35 0.10
CA LEU A 95 -5.00 -19.57 -0.52
C LEU A 95 -4.81 -18.05 -0.37
N GLN A 96 -4.21 -17.61 0.75
CA GLN A 96 -3.90 -16.20 1.00
C GLN A 96 -2.79 -15.70 0.07
N LYS A 97 -1.69 -16.46 -0.06
CA LYS A 97 -0.59 -16.17 -1.00
C LYS A 97 -1.08 -16.09 -2.44
N ALA A 98 -1.91 -17.04 -2.88
CA ALA A 98 -2.48 -17.04 -4.22
C ALA A 98 -3.35 -15.82 -4.51
N LYS A 99 -4.13 -15.34 -3.52
CA LYS A 99 -4.91 -14.10 -3.65
C LYS A 99 -4.02 -12.87 -3.79
N ILE A 100 -3.01 -12.72 -2.94
CA ILE A 100 -2.04 -11.63 -3.04
C ILE A 100 -1.36 -11.65 -4.42
N ALA A 101 -0.91 -12.83 -4.87
CA ALA A 101 -0.32 -12.98 -6.20
C ALA A 101 -1.25 -12.53 -7.32
N SER A 102 -2.52 -12.94 -7.30
CA SER A 102 -3.48 -12.55 -8.34
C SER A 102 -3.64 -11.03 -8.45
N ILE A 103 -3.59 -10.34 -7.32
CA ILE A 103 -3.70 -8.88 -7.25
C ILE A 103 -2.42 -8.23 -7.77
N PHE A 104 -1.25 -8.67 -7.29
CA PHE A 104 0.03 -8.07 -7.65
C PHE A 104 0.48 -8.36 -9.10
N ARG A 105 -0.15 -9.29 -9.81
CA ARG A 105 0.07 -9.48 -11.25
C ARG A 105 -0.41 -8.31 -12.11
N GLU A 106 -1.39 -7.56 -11.61
CA GLU A 106 -1.95 -6.40 -12.33
C GLU A 106 -1.31 -5.09 -11.88
N ILE A 107 -0.65 -5.09 -10.72
CA ILE A 107 -0.01 -3.90 -10.14
C ILE A 107 1.26 -3.56 -10.90
N LYS A 108 1.46 -2.25 -11.13
CA LYS A 108 2.72 -1.68 -11.58
C LYS A 108 3.07 -0.46 -10.73
N ASN A 109 4.36 -0.18 -10.57
CA ASN A 109 4.80 1.09 -10.03
C ASN A 109 4.56 2.18 -11.09
N HIS A 110 3.75 3.19 -10.78
CA HIS A 110 3.49 4.31 -11.68
C HIS A 110 4.46 5.48 -11.46
N MET A 111 5.17 5.51 -10.31
CA MET A 111 6.09 6.58 -9.95
C MET A 111 7.35 6.57 -10.85
N LYS A 112 7.59 7.69 -11.51
CA LYS A 112 8.75 7.92 -12.37
C LYS A 112 9.96 8.37 -11.57
N SER A 113 9.79 9.33 -10.66
CA SER A 113 10.87 9.84 -9.81
C SER A 113 11.12 8.90 -8.64
N SER A 114 12.37 8.45 -8.51
CA SER A 114 12.81 7.65 -7.38
C SER A 114 12.83 8.45 -6.07
N TYR A 115 13.03 9.77 -6.16
CA TYR A 115 12.93 10.69 -5.01
C TYR A 115 11.49 10.81 -4.51
N ASN A 116 10.54 11.05 -5.41
CA ASN A 116 9.13 11.18 -5.06
C ASN A 116 8.57 9.86 -4.48
N LEU A 117 8.99 8.72 -5.04
CA LEU A 117 8.65 7.40 -4.48
C LEU A 117 9.16 7.24 -3.04
N ALA A 118 10.41 7.65 -2.77
CA ALA A 118 10.97 7.60 -1.42
C ALA A 118 10.22 8.53 -0.44
N GLU A 119 9.90 9.76 -0.85
CA GLU A 119 9.12 10.71 -0.02
C GLU A 119 7.73 10.16 0.32
N VAL A 120 7.03 9.57 -0.65
CA VAL A 120 5.72 8.92 -0.41
C VAL A 120 5.85 7.77 0.59
N ILE A 121 6.86 6.90 0.42
CA ILE A 121 7.10 5.77 1.33
C ILE A 121 7.42 6.26 2.75
N GLU A 122 8.21 7.31 2.88
CA GLU A 122 8.54 7.93 4.18
C GLU A 122 7.28 8.45 4.87
N ILE A 123 6.41 9.16 4.14
CA ILE A 123 5.12 9.65 4.68
C ILE A 123 4.26 8.48 5.15
N ILE A 124 4.13 7.42 4.34
CA ILE A 124 3.36 6.22 4.69
C ILE A 124 3.96 5.50 5.90
N ASN A 125 5.29 5.43 5.99
CA ASN A 125 5.96 4.80 7.10
C ASN A 125 5.73 5.55 8.42
N GLY A 126 5.53 6.87 8.36
CA GLY A 126 5.12 7.70 9.49
C GLY A 126 3.64 7.58 9.88
N ILE A 127 2.87 6.68 9.26
CA ILE A 127 1.50 6.35 9.65
C ILE A 127 1.53 5.15 10.60
N ASP A 128 1.02 5.37 11.81
CA ASP A 128 0.87 4.33 12.82
C ASP A 128 -0.53 3.70 12.74
N PHE A 129 -0.57 2.41 12.40
CA PHE A 129 -1.77 1.59 12.28
C PHE A 129 -1.85 0.51 13.39
N THR A 130 -1.25 0.76 14.56
CA THR A 130 -1.19 -0.23 15.66
C THR A 130 -2.10 0.12 16.84
N ASN A 131 -2.86 1.21 16.76
CA ASN A 131 -3.65 1.70 17.88
C ASN A 131 -5.13 1.38 17.64
N THR A 132 -5.75 0.71 18.62
CA THR A 132 -7.12 0.13 18.76
C THR A 132 -8.32 0.75 18.02
N GLU A 133 -8.17 1.89 17.35
CA GLU A 133 -9.04 2.47 16.33
C GLU A 133 -8.64 2.09 14.88
N ASP A 134 -7.89 1.01 14.68
CA ASP A 134 -7.34 0.59 13.38
C ASP A 134 -8.40 0.43 12.28
N THR A 135 -9.60 -0.06 12.62
CA THR A 135 -10.74 -0.13 11.69
C THR A 135 -11.18 1.24 11.21
N HIS A 136 -11.11 2.27 12.06
CA HIS A 136 -11.46 3.64 11.68
C HIS A 136 -10.39 4.26 10.77
N ILE A 137 -9.10 4.09 11.09
CA ILE A 137 -7.99 4.62 10.26
C ILE A 137 -8.03 3.98 8.87
N LEU A 138 -8.29 2.68 8.79
CA LEU A 138 -8.46 1.94 7.54
C LEU A 138 -9.70 2.36 6.76
N SER A 139 -10.81 2.58 7.45
CA SER A 139 -12.04 3.09 6.84
C SER A 139 -11.84 4.50 6.29
N ILE A 140 -11.11 5.36 7.00
CA ILE A 140 -10.79 6.73 6.55
C ILE A 140 -9.87 6.67 5.32
N ALA A 141 -8.80 5.87 5.36
CA ALA A 141 -7.92 5.71 4.20
C ALA A 141 -8.70 5.19 2.99
N TYR A 142 -9.62 4.24 3.20
CA TYR A 142 -10.51 3.73 2.17
C TYR A 142 -11.47 4.80 1.61
N GLU A 143 -12.16 5.53 2.49
CA GLU A 143 -13.07 6.62 2.12
C GLU A 143 -12.36 7.69 1.30
N GLU A 144 -11.15 8.10 1.70
CA GLU A 144 -10.38 9.08 0.95
C GLU A 144 -9.96 8.52 -0.42
N LEU A 145 -9.46 7.28 -0.49
CA LEU A 145 -9.14 6.61 -1.76
C LEU A 145 -10.37 6.57 -2.69
N LEU A 146 -11.56 6.25 -2.16
CA LEU A 146 -12.80 6.30 -2.92
C LEU A 146 -13.19 7.71 -3.34
N MET A 147 -13.13 8.70 -2.44
CA MET A 147 -13.48 10.08 -2.78
C MET A 147 -12.60 10.64 -3.89
N PHE A 148 -11.32 10.28 -3.92
CA PHE A 148 -10.44 10.67 -5.01
C PHE A 148 -10.82 10.05 -6.37
N THR A 149 -11.55 8.93 -6.39
CA THR A 149 -12.12 8.36 -7.63
C THR A 149 -13.44 9.01 -8.04
N VAL A 150 -14.25 9.50 -7.08
CA VAL A 150 -15.61 10.03 -7.33
C VAL A 150 -15.61 11.51 -7.71
N GLY A 151 -14.68 12.31 -7.17
CA GLY A 151 -14.66 13.77 -7.35
C GLY A 151 -14.38 14.29 -8.77
N GLN A 152 -14.13 13.42 -9.75
CA GLN A 152 -13.63 13.79 -11.10
C GLN A 152 -14.63 13.54 -12.25
N GLY A 153 -15.94 13.45 -11.97
CA GLY A 153 -17.00 13.67 -12.97
C GLY A 153 -16.94 12.82 -14.26
N GLY A 154 -17.69 11.71 -14.28
CA GLY A 154 -18.06 11.00 -15.50
C GLY A 154 -17.44 9.60 -15.64
N GLY A 155 -18.22 8.57 -15.34
CA GLY A 155 -17.90 7.18 -15.72
C GLY A 155 -17.55 6.20 -14.60
N ALA A 156 -17.74 6.55 -13.32
CA ALA A 156 -17.45 5.66 -12.18
C ALA A 156 -18.36 4.39 -12.07
N GLY A 157 -19.09 4.03 -13.14
CA GLY A 157 -19.74 2.74 -13.29
C GLY A 157 -18.82 1.64 -13.85
N GLU A 158 -17.75 2.01 -14.57
CA GLU A 158 -16.93 1.03 -15.32
C GLU A 158 -15.41 1.14 -15.08
N PHE A 159 -14.92 2.17 -14.39
CA PHE A 159 -13.47 2.30 -14.16
C PHE A 159 -13.02 1.58 -12.89
N TYR A 160 -12.42 0.42 -13.16
CA TYR A 160 -11.62 -0.45 -12.30
C TYR A 160 -11.04 0.24 -11.06
N THR A 161 -11.76 0.19 -9.94
CA THR A 161 -11.10 0.28 -8.63
C THR A 161 -10.36 -1.03 -8.42
N PRO A 162 -9.12 -1.09 -7.93
CA PRO A 162 -8.55 -2.32 -7.41
C PRO A 162 -9.23 -2.65 -6.07
N ARG A 163 -10.55 -2.86 -6.10
CA ARG A 163 -11.38 -3.39 -5.01
C ARG A 163 -10.73 -4.62 -4.37
N PRO A 164 -9.99 -5.49 -5.09
CA PRO A 164 -9.31 -6.60 -4.46
C PRO A 164 -8.29 -6.20 -3.39
N ILE A 165 -7.45 -5.18 -3.60
CA ILE A 165 -6.44 -4.74 -2.60
C ILE A 165 -7.17 -4.23 -1.36
N ILE A 166 -8.13 -3.34 -1.58
CA ILE A 166 -8.92 -2.73 -0.52
C ILE A 166 -9.73 -3.78 0.26
N ARG A 167 -10.40 -4.69 -0.43
CA ARG A 167 -11.15 -5.79 0.22
C ARG A 167 -10.22 -6.73 0.97
N LEU A 168 -9.00 -6.92 0.48
CA LEU A 168 -7.99 -7.71 1.17
C LEU A 168 -7.52 -7.00 2.43
N MET A 169 -7.31 -5.68 2.41
CA MET A 169 -7.01 -4.88 3.61
C MET A 169 -8.12 -5.06 4.67
N VAL A 170 -9.39 -4.94 4.28
CA VAL A 170 -10.54 -5.12 5.19
C VAL A 170 -10.66 -6.55 5.71
N LYS A 171 -10.23 -7.57 4.94
CA LYS A 171 -10.35 -8.99 5.32
C LYS A 171 -9.18 -9.49 6.19
N ILE A 172 -8.07 -8.76 6.24
CA ILE A 172 -6.91 -9.11 7.07
C ILE A 172 -7.08 -8.63 8.51
N ILE A 173 -7.89 -7.57 8.71
CA ILE A 173 -8.50 -7.22 10.00
C ILE A 173 -9.54 -8.29 10.38
#